data_AF-A0A9Q1L6P3-F1
#
_entry.id   AF-A0A9Q1L6P3-F1
#
_cell.length_a   1.000
_cell.length_b   1.000
_cell.length_c   1.000
_cell.angle_alpha   90.00
_cell.angle_beta   90.00
_cell.angle_gamma   90.00
#
_symmetry.space_group_name_H-M   'P 1'
#
loop_
_entity.id
_entity.type
_entity.pdbx_description
1 polymer ?
#
loop_
_entity_poly.entity_id
_entity_poly.type
_entity_poly.pdbx_seq_one_letter_code
_entity_poly.pdbx_strand_id
1 'polypeptide(L)'
;MPEKEWNRADSPVVTIASFAPQLVVITSKQRPRKLTIHGSDGKYYAFLLTGHEDLRQDERVMQLFGLVNTLLEKSRKTAEKDL
;
A
#
# COMPACT_ATOMS: atom_id res chain seq x y z
N MET A 1 0.49 3.13 -6.15
CA MET A 1 -0.76 3.65 -5.56
C MET A 1 -0.34 4.69 -4.53
N PRO A 2 -0.75 5.95 -4.66
CA PRO A 2 -0.23 7.01 -3.79
C PRO A 2 -0.70 6.80 -2.34
N GLU A 3 0.27 6.77 -1.44
CA GLU A 3 0.15 6.54 0.01
C GLU A 3 -0.79 7.53 0.73
N LYS A 4 -1.11 8.65 0.06
CA LYS A 4 -1.93 9.76 0.56
C LYS A 4 -3.41 9.44 0.83
N GLU A 5 -3.96 8.34 0.31
CA GLU A 5 -5.39 8.06 0.46
C GLU A 5 -5.74 7.16 1.65
N TRP A 6 -4.77 6.47 2.27
CA TRP A 6 -5.05 5.52 3.36
C TRP A 6 -5.33 6.19 4.71
N ASN A 7 -4.70 7.34 4.97
CA ASN A 7 -4.66 7.96 6.31
C ASN A 7 -5.37 9.32 6.38
N ARG A 8 -6.64 9.39 5.97
CA ARG A 8 -7.48 10.52 6.40
C ARG A 8 -7.91 10.26 7.83
N ALA A 9 -7.30 10.95 8.79
CA ALA A 9 -7.55 10.79 10.22
C ALA A 9 -9.05 10.83 10.60
N ASP A 10 -9.88 11.50 9.79
CA ASP A 10 -11.32 11.68 10.03
C ASP A 10 -12.23 10.75 9.20
N SER A 11 -11.67 9.86 8.36
CA SER A 11 -12.49 8.91 7.59
C SER A 11 -12.79 7.64 8.37
N PRO A 12 -14.00 7.08 8.26
CA PRO A 12 -14.35 5.84 8.95
C PRO A 12 -13.42 4.71 8.50
N VAL A 13 -12.97 3.90 9.46
CA VAL A 13 -12.08 2.76 9.20
C VAL A 13 -12.76 1.79 8.25
N VAL A 14 -12.10 1.48 7.13
CA VAL A 14 -12.60 0.48 6.16
C VAL A 14 -12.45 -0.91 6.77
N THR A 15 -13.55 -1.65 6.82
CA THR A 15 -13.58 -3.03 7.31
C THR A 15 -13.60 -4.02 6.15
N ILE A 16 -13.34 -5.30 6.44
CA ILE A 16 -13.37 -6.36 5.43
C ILE A 16 -14.82 -6.78 5.19
N ALA A 17 -15.31 -6.61 3.96
CA ALA A 17 -16.61 -7.13 3.56
C ALA A 17 -16.52 -8.60 3.12
N SER A 18 -15.52 -8.94 2.30
CA SER A 18 -15.29 -10.32 1.84
C SER A 18 -13.90 -10.50 1.22
N PHE A 19 -13.51 -11.74 0.96
CA PHE A 19 -12.32 -12.09 0.20
C PHE A 19 -12.69 -12.56 -1.21
N ALA A 20 -11.87 -12.25 -2.21
CA ALA A 20 -12.02 -12.85 -3.53
C ALA A 20 -11.79 -14.37 -3.45
N PRO A 21 -12.56 -15.19 -4.19
CA PRO A 21 -12.51 -16.66 -4.08
C PRO A 21 -11.24 -17.28 -4.68
N GLN A 22 -10.45 -16.50 -5.43
CA GLN A 22 -9.26 -16.98 -6.13
C GLN A 22 -8.06 -16.08 -5.81
N LEU A 23 -6.89 -16.71 -5.67
CA LEU A 23 -5.61 -16.03 -5.57
C LEU A 23 -4.85 -16.18 -6.89
N VAL A 24 -4.17 -15.12 -7.31
CA VAL A 24 -3.31 -15.14 -8.50
C VAL A 24 -1.87 -15.36 -8.06
N VAL A 25 -1.21 -16.40 -8.57
CA VAL A 25 0.22 -16.60 -8.34
C VAL A 25 0.99 -15.79 -9.37
N ILE A 26 1.88 -14.90 -8.92
CA ILE A 26 2.69 -14.08 -9.81
C ILE A 26 3.93 -14.87 -10.22
N THR A 27 4.20 -14.95 -11.52
CA THR A 27 5.38 -15.66 -12.05
C THR A 27 6.66 -14.85 -11.81
N SER A 28 7.28 -15.05 -10.65
CA SER A 28 8.58 -14.48 -10.27
C SER A 28 9.39 -15.49 -9.46
N LYS A 29 10.61 -15.12 -9.06
CA LYS A 29 11.46 -15.97 -8.21
C LYS A 29 10.74 -16.44 -6.95
N GLN A 30 10.07 -15.52 -6.26
CA GLN A 30 9.39 -15.79 -4.98
C GLN A 30 7.97 -16.32 -5.14
N ARG A 31 7.41 -16.26 -6.35
CA ARG A 31 6.03 -16.71 -6.66
C ARG A 31 4.98 -16.24 -5.64
N PRO A 32 4.92 -14.93 -5.31
CA PRO A 32 3.98 -14.43 -4.31
C PRO A 32 2.54 -14.60 -4.78
N ARG A 33 1.61 -14.77 -3.82
CA ARG A 33 0.17 -14.89 -4.12
C ARG A 33 -0.50 -13.53 -3.96
N LYS A 34 -1.08 -12.99 -5.03
CA LYS A 34 -1.92 -11.80 -4.98
C LYS A 34 -3.30 -12.17 -4.44
N LEU A 35 -3.63 -11.63 -3.27
CA LEU A 35 -4.95 -11.69 -2.65
C LEU A 35 -5.71 -10.40 -2.95
N THR A 36 -7.01 -10.52 -3.25
CA THR A 36 -7.89 -9.35 -3.38
C THR A 36 -8.92 -9.38 -2.25
N ILE A 37 -9.01 -8.30 -1.48
CA ILE A 37 -9.95 -8.11 -0.38
C ILE A 37 -10.97 -7.05 -0.79
N HIS A 38 -12.24 -7.30 -0.56
CA HIS A 38 -13.33 -6.35 -0.80
C HIS A 38 -13.59 -5.59 0.50
N GLY A 39 -13.46 -4.25 0.46
CA GLY A 39 -13.70 -3.39 1.61
C GLY A 39 -15.17 -3.07 1.80
N SER A 40 -15.55 -2.67 3.02
CA SER A 40 -16.90 -2.16 3.34
C SER A 40 -17.25 -0.86 2.62
N ASP A 41 -16.26 -0.20 2.02
CA ASP A 41 -16.41 0.99 1.18
C ASP A 41 -16.67 0.67 -0.31
N GLY A 42 -16.80 -0.62 -0.65
CA GLY A 42 -17.01 -1.09 -2.01
C GLY A 42 -15.76 -1.11 -2.88
N LYS A 43 -14.57 -0.79 -2.33
CA LYS A 43 -13.30 -0.83 -3.07
C LYS A 43 -12.63 -2.20 -2.98
N TYR A 44 -11.78 -2.47 -3.97
CA TYR A 44 -10.94 -3.67 -4.02
C TYR A 44 -9.52 -3.33 -3.60
N TYR A 45 -9.01 -4.05 -2.60
CA TYR A 45 -7.66 -3.89 -2.06
C TYR A 45 -6.82 -5.11 -2.43
N ALA A 46 -5.73 -4.88 -3.17
CA ALA A 46 -4.81 -5.94 -3.56
C ALA A 46 -3.65 -6.05 -2.57
N PHE A 47 -3.38 -7.27 -2.10
CA PHE A 47 -2.27 -7.60 -1.20
C PHE A 47 -1.40 -8.69 -1.80
N LEU A 48 -0.12 -8.69 -1.45
CA LEU A 48 0.80 -9.78 -1.78
C LEU A 48 1.05 -10.61 -0.54
N LEU A 49 0.82 -11.92 -0.65
CA LEU A 49 1.21 -12.91 0.34
C LEU A 49 2.59 -13.43 -0.06
N THR A 50 3.60 -12.94 0.64
CA THR A 50 4.96 -13.48 0.62
C THR A 50 5.13 -14.40 1.83
N GLY A 51 5.70 -15.58 1.62
CA GLY A 51 5.99 -16.51 2.70
C GLY A 51 7.47 -16.45 3.04
N HIS A 52 7.81 -16.50 4.34
CA HIS A 52 9.20 -16.61 4.83
C HIS A 52 10.09 -15.39 4.56
N GLU A 53 9.51 -14.22 4.30
CA GLU A 53 10.22 -12.95 4.22
C GLU A 53 9.87 -12.08 5.45
N ASP A 54 10.88 -11.47 6.05
CA ASP A 54 10.70 -10.51 7.14
C ASP A 54 10.50 -9.11 6.57
N LEU A 55 9.25 -8.67 6.54
CA LEU A 55 8.84 -7.40 5.92
C LEU A 55 9.20 -6.16 6.74
N ARG A 56 9.85 -6.28 7.91
CA ARG A 56 10.20 -5.14 8.77
C ARG A 56 11.23 -4.19 8.13
N GLN A 57 12.04 -4.69 7.20
CA GLN A 57 12.95 -3.81 6.45
C GLN A 57 12.16 -3.02 5.40
N ASP A 58 11.29 -3.68 4.64
CA ASP A 58 10.44 -3.04 3.65
C ASP A 58 9.51 -1.99 4.28
N GLU A 59 8.89 -2.31 5.41
CA GLU A 59 8.05 -1.37 6.18
C GLU A 59 8.82 -0.10 6.55
N ARG A 60 10.03 -0.25 7.09
CA ARG A 60 10.86 0.90 7.48
C ARG A 60 11.32 1.72 6.27
N VAL A 61 11.61 1.07 5.15
CA VAL A 61 11.93 1.77 3.89
C VAL A 61 10.70 2.54 3.38
N MET A 62 9.51 1.96 3.45
CA MET A 62 8.26 2.66 3.10
C MET A 62 8.01 3.88 3.98
N GLN A 63 8.20 3.76 5.31
CA GLN A 63 8.12 4.89 6.22
C GLN A 63 9.13 6.00 5.88
N LEU A 64 10.37 5.63 5.53
CA LEU A 64 11.38 6.58 5.09
C LEU A 64 10.96 7.30 3.80
N PHE A 65 10.40 6.57 2.82
CA PHE A 65 9.87 7.20 1.61
C PHE A 65 8.70 8.14 1.91
N GLY A 66 7.80 7.78 2.83
CA GLY A 66 6.74 8.68 3.30
C GLY A 66 7.30 9.98 3.90
N LEU A 67 8.37 9.88 4.69
CA LEU A 67 9.06 11.06 5.23
C LEU A 67 9.71 11.90 4.12
N VAL A 68 10.41 11.27 3.18
CA VAL A 68 11.04 11.98 2.04
C VAL A 68 9.99 12.71 1.22
N ASN A 69 8.89 12.06 0.87
CA ASN A 69 7.77 12.69 0.14
C ASN A 69 7.22 13.90 0.91
N THR A 70 7.05 13.77 2.23
CA THR A 70 6.62 14.88 3.10
C THR A 70 7.59 16.07 3.07
N LEU A 71 8.90 15.82 3.03
CA LEU A 71 9.91 16.88 2.96
C LEU A 71 9.98 17.54 1.57
N LEU A 72 9.84 16.74 0.50
CA LEU A 72 9.79 17.23 -0.87
C LEU A 72 8.59 18.14 -1.11
N GLU A 73 7.43 17.78 -0.56
CA GLU A 73 6.20 18.59 -0.65
C GLU A 73 6.29 19.92 0.10
N LYS A 74 7.07 19.99 1.20
CA LYS A 74 7.25 21.22 1.98
C LYS A 74 8.19 22.24 1.32
N SER A 75 9.02 21.81 0.37
CA SER A 75 9.96 22.71 -0.33
C SER A 75 9.32 23.24 -1.61
N ARG A 76 9.15 24.57 -1.72
CA ARG A 76 8.57 25.23 -2.92
C ARG A 76 9.25 24.82 -4.23
N LYS A 77 10.58 24.66 -4.21
CA LYS A 77 11.37 24.30 -5.41
C LYS A 77 11.05 22.90 -5.95
N THR A 78 10.53 22.02 -5.10
CA THR A 78 10.27 20.60 -5.39
C THR A 78 8.78 20.30 -5.46
N ALA A 79 7.94 21.00 -4.68
CA ALA A 79 6.48 20.86 -4.70
C ALA A 79 5.84 21.15 -6.07
N GLU A 80 6.40 22.10 -6.82
CA GLU A 80 5.90 22.47 -8.16
C GLU A 80 6.30 21.47 -9.25
N LYS A 81 7.14 20.47 -8.92
CA LYS A 81 7.77 19.55 -9.88
C LYS A 81 7.20 18.14 -9.91
N ASP A 82 6.16 17.85 -9.12
CA ASP A 82 5.52 16.53 -8.98
C ASP A 82 6.55 15.39 -8.85
N LEU A 83 7.44 15.55 -7.86
CA LEU A 83 8.57 14.66 -7.54
C LEU A 83 8.20 13.59 -6.51
#